data_AF-A0A9X9MB14-F1
#
_entry.id   AF-A0A9X9MB14-F1
#
_cell.length_a   1.000
_cell.length_b   1.000
_cell.length_c   1.000
_cell.angle_alpha   90.00
_cell.angle_beta   90.00
_cell.angle_gamma   90.00
#
_symmetry.space_group_name_H-M   'P 1'
#
loop_
_entity.id
_entity.type
_entity.pdbx_description
1 polymer ?
#
loop_
_entity_poly.entity_id
_entity_poly.type
_entity_poly.pdbx_seq_one_letter_code
_entity_poly.pdbx_strand_id
1 'polypeptide(L)'
;MPPTGLEPARMNRKKGDKGFESPRPYKLTHQVVCINNINFQRKSVVGFVELTIFPTVANLNRIKLNSKQCRIYRVRINDLEAAFIYNDPTLEVCHNESKQ
;
A
#
# COMPACT_ATOMS: atom_id res chain seq x y z
N MET A 1 -8.62 35.75 53.95
CA MET A 1 -7.94 34.55 53.43
C MET A 1 -8.81 33.34 53.76
N PRO A 2 -9.29 32.63 52.73
CA PRO A 2 -8.69 31.35 52.33
C PRO A 2 -8.44 31.27 50.80
N PRO A 3 -7.78 30.22 50.28
CA PRO A 3 -6.87 30.32 49.14
C PRO A 3 -7.53 30.11 47.77
N THR A 4 -7.00 30.85 46.80
CA THR A 4 -7.03 30.58 45.37
C THR A 4 -6.39 29.23 45.04
N GLY A 5 -7.04 28.41 44.20
CA GLY A 5 -6.37 27.30 43.54
C GLY A 5 -7.24 26.07 43.26
N LEU A 6 -8.07 26.12 42.23
CA LEU A 6 -8.53 24.94 41.52
C LEU A 6 -8.04 25.05 40.07
N GLU A 7 -6.79 24.63 39.84
CA GLU A 7 -6.29 24.37 38.49
C GLU A 7 -7.03 23.13 37.95
N PRO A 8 -7.68 23.18 36.77
CA PRO A 8 -8.18 21.97 36.15
C PRO A 8 -6.99 21.10 35.75
N ALA A 9 -6.98 19.86 36.22
CA ALA A 9 -5.96 18.88 35.89
C ALA A 9 -5.75 18.84 34.37
N ARG A 10 -4.59 19.32 33.91
CA ARG A 10 -4.16 19.17 32.52
C ARG A 10 -4.09 17.68 32.23
N MET A 11 -5.10 17.17 31.56
CA MET A 11 -5.07 15.83 30.99
C MET A 11 -3.95 15.82 29.95
N ASN A 12 -2.79 15.27 30.33
CA ASN A 12 -1.73 14.92 29.42
C ASN A 12 -2.33 13.94 28.40
N ARG A 13 -2.73 14.45 27.24
CA ARG A 13 -2.98 13.64 26.06
C ARG A 13 -1.65 12.92 25.81
N LYS A 14 -1.57 11.64 26.17
CA LYS A 14 -0.48 10.76 25.74
C LYS A 14 -0.37 10.97 24.23
N LYS A 15 0.68 11.66 23.81
CA LYS A 15 0.98 11.97 22.41
C LYS A 15 1.14 10.60 21.78
N GLY A 16 0.09 10.16 21.09
CA GLY A 16 0.01 8.81 20.55
C GLY A 16 1.25 8.55 19.72
N ASP A 17 1.89 7.44 20.01
CA ASP A 17 3.03 6.88 19.27
C ASP A 17 2.54 6.42 17.89
N LYS A 18 2.00 7.36 17.11
CA LYS A 18 1.66 7.17 15.72
C LYS A 18 2.95 7.44 14.98
N GLY A 19 3.71 6.36 14.74
CA GLY A 19 4.91 6.39 13.93
C GLY A 19 4.70 7.24 12.68
N PHE A 20 5.79 7.87 12.23
CA PHE A 20 5.86 8.74 11.05
C PHE A 20 5.43 8.03 9.76
N GLU A 21 4.14 7.72 9.61
CA GLU A 21 3.55 7.51 8.29
C GLU A 21 2.93 8.83 7.87
N SER A 22 3.62 9.54 6.98
CA SER A 22 2.95 10.54 6.16
C SER A 22 1.75 9.85 5.50
N PRO A 23 0.52 10.36 5.68
CA PRO A 23 -0.65 9.70 5.12
C PRO A 23 -0.46 9.58 3.61
N ARG A 24 -0.70 8.38 3.07
CA ARG A 24 -0.65 8.16 1.62
C ARG A 24 -1.54 9.22 0.96
N PRO A 25 -1.13 9.81 -0.18
CA PRO A 25 -1.84 10.92 -0.82
C PRO A 25 -3.14 10.48 -1.53
N TYR A 26 -3.73 9.37 -1.09
CA TYR A 26 -4.95 8.77 -1.57
C TYR A 26 -5.55 7.82 -0.53
N LYS A 27 -6.87 7.60 -0.62
CA LYS A 27 -7.61 6.58 0.14
C LYS A 27 -8.06 5.48 -0.80
N LEU A 28 -7.85 4.22 -0.41
CA LEU A 28 -8.46 3.08 -1.08
C LEU A 28 -9.86 2.87 -0.50
N THR A 29 -10.87 2.75 -1.37
CA THR A 29 -12.28 2.65 -0.95
C THR A 29 -12.91 1.30 -1.30
N HIS A 30 -12.48 0.69 -2.40
CA HIS A 30 -12.96 -0.61 -2.85
C HIS A 30 -11.86 -1.37 -3.59
N GLN A 31 -11.93 -2.70 -3.52
CA GLN A 31 -11.00 -3.60 -4.19
C GLN A 31 -11.74 -4.82 -4.72
N VAL A 32 -11.56 -5.12 -6.00
CA VAL A 32 -12.02 -6.36 -6.63
C VAL A 32 -10.81 -7.17 -7.05
N VAL A 33 -10.81 -8.45 -6.73
CA VAL A 33 -9.76 -9.39 -7.16
C VAL A 33 -10.41 -10.46 -8.02
N CYS A 34 -9.88 -10.66 -9.22
CA CYS A 34 -10.33 -11.68 -10.13
C CYS A 34 -9.18 -12.64 -10.42
N ILE A 35 -9.35 -13.90 -10.03
CA ILE A 35 -8.39 -14.98 -10.29
C ILE A 35 -8.99 -15.87 -11.36
N ASN A 36 -8.42 -15.85 -12.56
CA ASN A 36 -9.04 -16.53 -13.71
C ASN A 36 -8.38 -17.87 -13.99
N ASN A 37 -7.04 -17.91 -14.01
CA ASN A 37 -6.31 -19.06 -14.50
C ASN A 37 -5.34 -19.57 -13.44
N ILE A 38 -5.84 -20.46 -12.58
CA ILE A 38 -5.04 -21.23 -11.63
C ILE A 38 -4.52 -22.46 -12.37
N ASN A 39 -3.20 -22.54 -12.56
CA ASN A 39 -2.54 -23.65 -13.23
C ASN A 39 -1.75 -24.47 -12.22
N PHE A 40 -2.20 -25.70 -11.95
CA PHE A 40 -1.54 -26.59 -10.99
C PHE A 40 -0.22 -27.17 -11.49
N GLN A 41 -0.07 -27.39 -12.79
CA GLN A 41 1.16 -27.95 -13.36
C GLN A 41 2.30 -26.93 -13.34
N ARG A 42 2.01 -25.70 -13.79
CA ARG A 42 2.97 -24.58 -13.79
C ARG A 42 3.04 -23.87 -12.44
N LYS A 43 2.17 -24.23 -11.48
CA LYS A 43 2.05 -23.61 -10.16
C LYS A 43 1.93 -22.08 -10.25
N SER A 44 1.09 -21.61 -11.16
CA SER A 44 0.95 -20.18 -11.48
C SER A 44 -0.50 -19.73 -11.39
N VAL A 45 -0.68 -18.45 -11.08
CA VAL A 45 -2.00 -17.80 -11.04
C VAL A 45 -1.97 -16.57 -11.94
N VAL A 46 -3.00 -16.41 -12.78
CA VAL A 46 -3.23 -15.19 -13.57
C VAL A 46 -4.56 -14.57 -13.18
N GLY A 47 -4.55 -13.25 -13.03
CA GLY A 47 -5.71 -12.49 -12.61
C GLY A 47 -5.47 -11.00 -12.72
N PHE A 48 -6.44 -10.22 -12.25
CA PHE A 48 -6.34 -8.77 -12.15
C PHE A 48 -6.89 -8.29 -10.81
N VAL A 49 -6.48 -7.08 -10.44
CA VAL A 49 -7.03 -6.35 -9.30
C VAL A 49 -7.53 -5.00 -9.78
N GLU A 50 -8.75 -4.64 -9.40
CA GLU A 50 -9.30 -3.30 -9.59
C GLU A 50 -9.35 -2.59 -8.25
N LEU A 51 -8.91 -1.33 -8.23
CA LEU A 51 -8.83 -0.50 -7.04
C LEU A 51 -9.59 0.79 -7.27
N THR A 52 -10.54 1.10 -6.38
CA THR A 52 -11.22 2.40 -6.37
C THR A 52 -10.49 3.32 -5.41
N ILE A 53 -9.75 4.27 -5.96
CA ILE A 53 -8.87 5.18 -5.22
C ILE A 53 -9.46 6.59 -5.25
N PHE A 54 -9.57 7.21 -4.07
CA PHE A 54 -9.93 8.62 -3.91
C PHE A 54 -8.66 9.45 -3.62
N PRO A 55 -8.20 10.32 -4.52
CA PRO A 55 -7.05 11.19 -4.28
C PRO A 55 -7.30 12.13 -3.09
N THR A 56 -6.29 12.34 -2.24
CA THR A 56 -6.39 13.33 -1.15
C THR A 56 -5.64 14.62 -1.44
N VAL A 57 -4.95 14.69 -2.58
CA VAL A 57 -4.25 15.87 -3.09
C VAL A 57 -4.56 16.03 -4.59
N ALA A 58 -4.55 17.26 -5.08
CA ALA A 58 -4.90 17.56 -6.47
C ALA A 58 -3.91 16.95 -7.49
N ASN A 59 -2.62 16.94 -7.17
CA ASN A 59 -1.54 16.56 -8.09
C ASN A 59 -1.03 15.13 -7.84
N LEU A 60 -1.94 14.17 -7.70
CA LEU A 60 -1.57 12.77 -7.50
C LEU A 60 -1.12 12.10 -8.81
N ASN A 61 0.17 12.22 -9.12
CA ASN A 61 0.75 11.64 -10.35
C ASN A 61 1.41 10.27 -10.16
N ARG A 62 1.57 9.82 -8.91
CA ARG A 62 2.22 8.55 -8.57
C ARG A 62 1.43 7.81 -7.51
N ILE A 63 1.01 6.58 -7.84
CA ILE A 63 0.35 5.67 -6.92
C ILE A 63 1.34 4.54 -6.62
N LYS A 64 1.81 4.45 -5.38
CA LYS A 64 2.69 3.37 -4.93
C LYS A 64 1.84 2.23 -4.36
N LEU A 65 1.82 1.11 -5.06
CA LEU A 65 1.26 -0.16 -4.58
C LEU A 65 2.41 -1.07 -4.12
N ASN A 66 2.13 -1.93 -3.13
CA ASN A 66 3.09 -2.94 -2.70
C ASN A 66 2.72 -4.28 -3.33
N SER A 67 3.67 -4.89 -4.02
CA SER A 67 3.56 -6.25 -4.52
C SER A 67 4.95 -6.86 -4.57
N LYS A 68 5.08 -8.10 -4.07
CA LYS A 68 6.28 -8.92 -4.20
C LYS A 68 5.94 -10.18 -4.96
N GLN A 69 6.93 -10.81 -5.61
CA GLN A 69 6.75 -12.07 -6.34
C GLN A 69 5.62 -12.05 -7.39
N CYS A 70 5.27 -10.87 -7.89
CA CYS A 70 4.25 -10.69 -8.93
C CYS A 70 4.92 -10.14 -10.18
N ARG A 71 4.57 -10.70 -11.33
CA ARG A 71 4.92 -10.13 -12.63
C ARG A 71 3.75 -9.30 -13.12
N ILE A 72 3.92 -7.98 -13.20
CA ILE A 72 2.90 -7.06 -13.71
C ILE A 72 2.89 -7.12 -15.23
N TYR A 73 1.77 -7.55 -15.81
CA TYR A 73 1.61 -7.61 -17.27
C TYR A 73 1.17 -6.27 -17.87
N ARG A 74 0.29 -5.55 -17.17
CA ARG A 74 -0.29 -4.28 -17.63
C ARG A 74 -0.86 -3.50 -16.44
N VAL A 75 -0.84 -2.18 -16.54
CA VAL A 75 -1.54 -1.27 -15.61
C VAL A 75 -2.45 -0.35 -16.41
N ARG A 76 -3.69 -0.17 -15.97
CA ARG A 76 -4.65 0.75 -16.58
C ARG A 76 -5.34 1.61 -15.53
N ILE A 77 -5.75 2.81 -15.92
CA ILE A 77 -6.57 3.74 -15.13
C ILE A 77 -7.70 4.21 -16.03
N ASN A 78 -8.96 3.88 -15.70
CA ASN A 78 -10.13 4.23 -16.51
C ASN A 78 -9.93 3.90 -18.00
N ASP A 79 -9.53 2.66 -18.28
CA ASP A 79 -9.21 2.13 -19.62
C ASP A 79 -7.97 2.73 -20.32
N LEU A 80 -7.31 3.74 -19.76
CA LEU A 80 -6.05 4.24 -20.29
C LEU A 80 -4.87 3.44 -19.77
N GLU A 81 -3.93 3.09 -20.65
CA GLU A 81 -2.70 2.43 -20.24
C GLU A 81 -1.80 3.41 -19.48
N ALA A 82 -1.33 3.00 -18.31
CA ALA A 82 -0.53 3.83 -17.44
C ALA A 82 0.91 3.31 -17.40
N ALA A 83 1.87 4.24 -17.42
CA ALA A 83 3.26 3.92 -17.14
C ALA A 83 3.39 3.43 -15.70
N PHE A 84 4.23 2.41 -15.49
CA PHE A 84 4.53 1.90 -14.16
C PHE A 84 6.01 1.58 -14.02
N ILE A 85 6.48 1.58 -12.77
CA ILE A 85 7.82 1.14 -12.39
C ILE A 85 7.62 0.03 -11.36
N TYR A 86 8.23 -1.12 -11.62
CA TYR A 86 8.26 -2.23 -10.67
C TYR A 86 9.65 -2.33 -10.05
N ASN A 87 9.72 -2.27 -8.72
CA ASN A 87 10.95 -2.43 -7.96
C ASN A 87 10.66 -3.31 -6.75
N ASP A 88 11.26 -4.51 -6.76
CA ASP A 88 11.25 -5.43 -5.63
C ASP A 88 12.70 -5.57 -5.11
N PRO A 89 13.08 -4.83 -4.05
CA PRO A 89 14.44 -4.89 -3.51
C PRO A 89 14.78 -6.24 -2.88
N THR A 90 13.80 -7.14 -2.76
CA THR A 90 14.00 -8.50 -2.24
C THR A 90 14.10 -9.57 -3.33
N LEU A 91 14.02 -9.17 -4.62
CA LEU A 91 14.06 -10.10 -5.74
C LEU A 91 15.37 -10.91 -5.80
N GLU A 92 16.50 -10.28 -5.43
CA GLU A 92 17.83 -10.88 -5.47
C GLU A 92 18.21 -11.64 -4.19
N VAL A 93 17.42 -11.50 -3.12
CA VAL A 93 17.72 -12.14 -1.81
C VAL A 93 17.51 -13.65 -1.86
N CYS A 94 16.71 -14.14 -2.82
CA CYS A 94 16.45 -15.57 -3.02
C CYS A 94 17.40 -16.22 -4.04
N HIS A 95 18.69 -15.88 -4.03
CA HIS A 95 19.70 -16.68 -4.73
C HIS A 95 19.75 -18.06 -4.07
N ASN A 96 19.04 -19.03 -4.68
CA ASN A 96 19.23 -20.44 -4.39
C ASN A 96 20.73 -20.73 -4.56
N GLU A 97 21.39 -21.12 -3.48
CA GLU A 97 22.60 -21.92 -3.62
C GLU A 97 22.18 -23.18 -4.38
N SER A 98 22.44 -23.21 -5.69
CA SER A 98 22.54 -24.45 -6.44
C SER A 98 23.77 -25.19 -5.93
N LYS A 99 23.68 -25.78 -4.73
CA LYS A 99 24.65 -26.78 -4.29
C LYS A 99 24.44 -27.99 -5.17
N GLN A 100 25.30 -28.09 -6.17
CA GLN A 100 25.52 -29.24 -7.04
C GLN A 100 26.08 -30.41 -6.24
#